data_AF-A0A1J1HZT0-F1
#
_entry.id   AF-A0A1J1HZT0-F1
#
_cell.length_a   1.000
_cell.length_b   1.000
_cell.length_c   1.000
_cell.angle_alpha   90.00
_cell.angle_beta   90.00
_cell.angle_gamma   90.00
#
_symmetry.space_group_name_H-M   'P 1'
#
loop_
_entity.id
_entity.type
_entity.pdbx_description
1 polymer ?
#
loop_
_entity_poly.entity_id
_entity_poly.type
_entity_poly.pdbx_seq_one_letter_code
_entity_poly.pdbx_strand_id
1 'polypeptide(L)'
;MMTENVNLVMKNDDENSDLFTFLPFNEKNCNDIRPVKINTFNSKIKKWKSRKFHVKKTKNLFGCPLIVGYAAGTSDPATMICNDSKGNLELAGIEFDVVLEISKRLNFTPKSDEYGDFEKLFRPFTADVWLALGIIILLALIIIIIEELSSEKIYNFLIGDKIRLPKRRN
;
A
#
# COMPACT_ATOMS: atom_id res chain seq x y z
N MET A 1 6.09 -7.14 -0.92
CA MET A 1 4.89 -7.77 -1.51
C MET A 1 5.34 -8.57 -2.73
N MET A 2 5.45 -9.88 -2.59
CA MET A 2 5.93 -10.78 -3.65
C MET A 2 4.75 -11.04 -4.61
N THR A 3 4.77 -10.47 -5.81
CA THR A 3 3.69 -10.69 -6.78
C THR A 3 3.82 -12.09 -7.37
N GLU A 4 3.10 -13.06 -6.81
CA GLU A 4 2.93 -14.35 -7.46
C GLU A 4 2.20 -14.16 -8.80
N ASN A 5 2.72 -14.77 -9.86
CA ASN A 5 2.12 -14.68 -11.18
C ASN A 5 0.94 -15.66 -11.28
N VAL A 6 -0.25 -15.20 -10.91
CA VAL A 6 -1.47 -16.02 -10.90
C VAL A 6 -2.12 -16.08 -12.28
N ASN A 7 -2.57 -17.28 -12.66
CA ASN A 7 -3.43 -17.54 -13.81
C ASN A 7 -4.74 -18.19 -13.35
N LEU A 8 -5.80 -17.97 -14.11
CA LEU A 8 -7.13 -18.54 -13.85
C LEU A 8 -7.43 -19.58 -14.94
N VAL A 9 -7.91 -20.75 -14.54
CA VAL A 9 -8.39 -21.78 -15.47
C VAL A 9 -9.90 -21.87 -15.32
N MET A 10 -10.62 -21.75 -16.44
CA MET A 10 -12.07 -21.83 -16.46
C MET A 10 -12.52 -22.88 -17.47
N LYS A 11 -13.50 -23.70 -17.11
CA LYS A 11 -14.13 -24.65 -18.03
C LYS A 11 -15.10 -23.88 -18.93
N ASN A 12 -15.05 -24.15 -20.22
CA ASN A 12 -15.97 -23.64 -21.24
C ASN A 12 -17.10 -24.67 -21.47
N ASP A 13 -18.19 -24.23 -22.08
CA ASP A 13 -19.39 -25.05 -22.36
C ASP A 13 -19.06 -26.29 -23.22
N ASP A 14 -18.06 -26.18 -24.10
CA ASP A 14 -17.58 -27.27 -24.98
C ASP A 14 -16.67 -28.31 -24.28
N GLU A 15 -16.72 -28.42 -22.94
CA GLU A 15 -15.81 -29.22 -22.09
C GLU A 15 -14.31 -28.87 -22.15
N ASN A 16 -13.93 -27.92 -22.98
CA ASN A 16 -12.57 -27.39 -23.04
C ASN A 16 -12.31 -26.49 -21.83
N SER A 17 -11.04 -26.23 -21.51
CA SER A 17 -10.66 -25.29 -20.45
C SER A 17 -9.84 -24.14 -21.01
N ASP A 18 -10.23 -22.92 -20.72
CA ASP A 18 -9.50 -21.72 -21.11
C ASP A 18 -8.63 -21.22 -19.95
N LEU A 19 -7.42 -20.77 -20.29
CA LEU A 19 -6.47 -20.17 -19.35
C LEU A 19 -6.45 -18.67 -19.55
N PHE A 20 -6.69 -17.94 -18.46
CA PHE A 20 -6.71 -16.50 -18.41
C PHE A 20 -5.61 -15.97 -17.50
N THR A 21 -5.12 -14.78 -17.80
CA THR A 21 -4.18 -14.06 -16.93
C THR A 21 -4.48 -12.57 -16.96
N PHE A 22 -4.01 -11.87 -15.94
CA PHE A 22 -4.10 -10.42 -15.84
C PHE A 22 -2.94 -9.76 -16.57
N LEU A 23 -3.27 -8.95 -17.58
CA LEU A 23 -2.34 -8.17 -18.39
C LEU A 23 -2.71 -6.69 -18.31
N PRO A 24 -2.23 -5.97 -17.28
CA PRO A 24 -2.58 -4.56 -17.08
C PRO A 24 -2.12 -3.66 -18.24
N PHE A 25 -1.10 -4.07 -18.99
CA PHE A 25 -0.55 -3.32 -20.12
C PHE A 25 -0.51 -4.21 -21.36
N ASN A 26 -1.12 -3.73 -22.45
CA ASN A 26 -1.11 -4.39 -23.75
C ASN A 26 -1.16 -3.33 -24.87
N GLU A 27 -1.08 -3.77 -26.13
CA GLU A 27 -1.08 -2.87 -27.31
C GLU A 27 -2.34 -2.01 -27.45
N LYS A 28 -3.46 -2.42 -26.82
CA LYS A 28 -4.77 -1.76 -26.99
C LYS A 28 -5.14 -0.90 -25.79
N ASN A 29 -4.88 -1.39 -24.58
CA ASN A 29 -5.34 -0.77 -23.33
C ASN A 29 -4.19 -0.65 -22.33
N CYS A 30 -4.21 0.46 -21.60
CA CYS A 30 -3.36 0.72 -20.46
C CYS A 30 -4.18 0.63 -19.17
N ASN A 31 -3.61 0.00 -18.14
CA ASN A 31 -4.21 -0.20 -16.82
C ASN A 31 -5.55 -0.96 -16.85
N ASP A 32 -5.68 -1.94 -17.74
CA ASP A 32 -6.89 -2.77 -17.86
C ASP A 32 -6.74 -4.05 -17.05
N ILE A 33 -7.53 -4.18 -15.98
CA ILE A 33 -7.51 -5.33 -15.08
C ILE A 33 -8.36 -6.51 -15.57
N ARG A 34 -8.96 -6.43 -16.76
CA ARG A 34 -9.77 -7.54 -17.27
C ARG A 34 -8.88 -8.74 -17.62
N PRO A 35 -9.32 -9.97 -17.29
CA PRO A 35 -8.58 -11.17 -17.61
C PRO A 35 -8.52 -11.39 -19.13
N VAL A 36 -7.34 -11.70 -19.63
CA VAL A 36 -7.11 -11.99 -21.05
C VAL A 36 -6.84 -13.48 -21.23
N LYS A 37 -7.53 -14.10 -22.20
CA LYS A 37 -7.29 -15.50 -22.56
C LYS A 37 -5.92 -15.65 -23.22
N ILE A 38 -5.08 -16.53 -22.68
CA ILE A 38 -3.71 -16.77 -23.18
C ILE A 38 -3.50 -18.20 -23.70
N ASN A 39 -4.35 -19.15 -23.32
CA ASN A 39 -4.24 -20.54 -23.76
C ASN A 39 -5.60 -21.26 -23.67
N THR A 40 -5.70 -22.40 -24.35
CA THR A 40 -6.88 -23.27 -24.32
C THR A 40 -6.43 -24.72 -24.24
N PHE A 41 -7.09 -25.50 -23.40
CA PHE A 41 -6.96 -26.94 -23.25
C PHE A 41 -8.02 -27.62 -24.11
N ASN A 42 -7.58 -28.53 -24.97
CA ASN A 42 -8.48 -29.34 -25.78
C ASN A 42 -8.75 -30.67 -25.08
N SER A 43 -10.01 -30.90 -24.71
CA SER A 43 -10.46 -32.07 -23.95
C SER A 43 -10.32 -33.37 -24.74
N LYS A 44 -10.56 -33.34 -26.06
CA LYS A 44 -10.51 -34.53 -26.95
C LYS A 44 -9.12 -35.11 -27.07
N ILE A 45 -8.11 -34.24 -27.21
CA ILE A 45 -6.69 -34.64 -27.32
C ILE A 45 -5.93 -34.55 -25.98
N LYS A 46 -6.63 -34.18 -24.89
CA LYS A 46 -6.09 -34.01 -23.53
C LYS A 46 -4.80 -33.19 -23.47
N LYS A 47 -4.75 -32.07 -24.21
CA LYS A 47 -3.52 -31.27 -24.34
C LYS A 47 -3.80 -29.78 -24.43
N TRP A 48 -2.92 -28.99 -23.82
CA TRP A 48 -2.88 -27.54 -23.98
C TRP A 48 -2.35 -27.14 -25.35
N LYS A 49 -2.93 -26.08 -25.94
CA LYS A 49 -2.48 -25.53 -27.23
C LYS A 49 -1.04 -25.05 -27.18
N SER A 50 -0.61 -24.48 -26.05
CA SER A 50 0.76 -24.05 -25.78
C SER A 50 1.28 -24.62 -24.46
N ARG A 51 2.60 -24.85 -24.36
CA ARG A 51 3.26 -25.18 -23.08
C ARG A 51 3.66 -23.92 -22.28
N LYS A 52 3.44 -22.72 -22.83
CA LYS A 52 3.78 -21.46 -22.18
C LYS A 52 2.60 -20.94 -21.36
N PHE A 53 2.57 -21.32 -20.09
CA PHE A 53 1.51 -20.91 -19.15
C PHE A 53 1.71 -19.51 -18.60
N HIS A 54 2.92 -18.96 -18.66
CA HIS A 54 3.23 -17.64 -18.11
C HIS A 54 3.71 -16.69 -19.20
N VAL A 55 3.08 -15.52 -19.24
CA VAL A 55 3.45 -14.40 -20.10
C VAL A 55 4.43 -13.49 -19.37
N LYS A 56 5.37 -12.88 -20.10
CA LYS A 56 6.32 -11.91 -19.55
C LYS A 56 5.64 -10.55 -19.48
N LYS A 57 5.05 -10.22 -18.32
CA LYS A 57 4.25 -9.01 -18.08
C LYS A 57 5.07 -7.71 -18.15
N THR A 58 6.36 -7.79 -17.86
CA THR A 58 7.29 -6.64 -17.83
C THR A 58 8.22 -6.60 -19.04
N LYS A 59 7.90 -7.29 -20.15
CA LYS A 59 8.78 -7.25 -21.35
C LYS A 59 8.61 -5.94 -22.12
N ASN A 60 7.39 -5.43 -22.20
CA ASN A 60 7.04 -4.23 -22.94
C ASN A 60 5.73 -3.70 -22.32
N LEU A 61 5.71 -2.41 -22.00
CA LEU A 61 4.59 -1.70 -21.38
C LEU A 61 3.85 -0.81 -22.39
N PHE A 62 4.18 -0.95 -23.68
CA PHE A 62 3.46 -0.40 -24.82
C PHE A 62 3.28 1.13 -24.81
N GLY A 63 4.24 1.85 -24.21
CA GLY A 63 4.20 3.30 -24.06
C GLY A 63 3.21 3.79 -23.01
N CYS A 64 2.55 2.88 -22.27
CA CYS A 64 1.55 3.22 -21.28
C CYS A 64 2.11 4.16 -20.20
N PRO A 65 1.30 5.10 -19.70
CA PRO A 65 1.72 5.99 -18.63
C PRO A 65 1.83 5.21 -17.32
N LEU A 66 2.99 5.27 -16.66
CA LEU A 66 3.19 4.74 -15.32
C LEU A 66 3.44 5.89 -14.34
N ILE A 67 2.75 5.84 -13.21
CA ILE A 67 2.92 6.81 -12.14
C ILE A 67 4.18 6.45 -11.36
N VAL A 68 5.09 7.41 -11.27
CA VAL A 68 6.33 7.35 -10.50
C VAL A 68 6.13 8.29 -9.31
N GLY A 69 5.81 7.69 -8.17
CA GLY A 69 5.64 8.45 -6.94
C GLY A 69 7.00 8.90 -6.41
N TYR A 70 7.11 10.18 -6.05
CA TYR A 70 8.31 10.75 -5.45
C TYR A 70 7.96 11.55 -4.18
N ALA A 71 8.96 11.71 -3.30
CA ALA A 71 8.84 12.49 -2.08
C ALA A 71 9.76 13.71 -2.17
N ALA A 72 9.19 14.88 -2.49
CA ALA A 72 9.92 16.13 -2.60
C ALA A 72 10.60 16.51 -1.28
N GLY A 73 11.86 16.92 -1.33
CA GLY A 73 12.56 17.59 -0.22
C GLY A 73 13.00 16.70 0.95
N THR A 74 12.87 15.37 0.85
CA THR A 74 13.27 14.44 1.93
C THR A 74 14.53 13.65 1.62
N SER A 75 14.96 13.64 0.36
CA SER A 75 16.00 12.72 -0.11
C SER A 75 16.91 13.32 -1.19
N ASP A 76 17.33 14.58 -1.03
CA ASP A 76 18.39 15.14 -1.88
C ASP A 76 19.71 14.38 -1.65
N PRO A 77 20.43 13.92 -2.69
CA PRO A 77 20.25 14.17 -4.14
C PRO A 77 19.55 13.02 -4.91
N ALA A 78 18.92 12.08 -4.22
CA ALA A 78 18.27 10.91 -4.83
C ALA A 78 17.03 11.30 -5.66
N THR A 79 16.21 12.23 -5.15
CA THR A 79 15.09 12.86 -5.88
C THR A 79 15.03 14.35 -5.60
N MET A 80 15.04 15.17 -6.66
CA MET A 80 15.13 16.63 -6.63
C MET A 80 14.12 17.24 -7.59
N ILE A 81 13.56 18.39 -7.26
CA ILE A 81 12.78 19.19 -8.21
C ILE A 81 13.68 20.30 -8.71
N CYS A 82 13.99 20.27 -10.01
CA CYS A 82 14.77 21.29 -10.68
C CYS A 82 13.87 22.11 -11.59
N ASN A 83 14.26 23.36 -11.89
CA ASN A 83 13.62 24.11 -12.96
C ASN A 83 14.30 23.77 -14.27
N ASP A 84 13.53 23.36 -15.27
CA ASP A 84 13.97 23.30 -16.66
C ASP A 84 14.35 24.70 -17.15
N SER A 85 15.13 24.76 -18.23
CA SER A 85 15.51 25.95 -18.99
C SER A 85 14.30 26.81 -19.41
N LYS A 86 13.10 26.22 -19.47
CA LYS A 86 11.82 26.89 -19.78
C LYS A 86 11.05 27.36 -18.53
N GLY A 87 11.58 27.16 -17.34
CA GLY A 87 10.93 27.50 -16.06
C GLY A 87 9.87 26.50 -15.60
N ASN A 88 9.79 25.32 -16.22
CA ASN A 88 8.91 24.25 -15.77
C ASN A 88 9.59 23.43 -14.67
N LEU A 89 8.82 22.90 -13.72
CA LEU A 89 9.32 22.00 -12.70
C LEU A 89 9.58 20.62 -13.32
N GLU A 90 10.83 20.17 -13.28
CA GLU A 90 11.31 18.87 -13.75
C GLU A 90 11.84 18.05 -12.56
N LEU A 91 11.47 16.77 -12.53
CA LEU A 91 12.00 15.85 -11.53
C LEU A 91 13.39 15.37 -11.98
N ALA A 92 14.39 15.49 -11.12
CA ALA A 92 15.77 15.11 -11.34
C ALA A 92 16.28 14.25 -10.18
N GLY A 93 17.46 13.65 -10.34
CA GLY A 93 18.12 12.84 -9.31
C GLY A 93 18.35 11.40 -9.74
N ILE A 94 19.25 10.73 -9.02
CA ILE A 94 19.77 9.40 -9.40
C ILE A 94 18.64 8.37 -9.51
N GLU A 95 17.65 8.41 -8.62
CA GLU A 95 16.52 7.48 -8.68
C GLU A 95 15.66 7.73 -9.93
N PHE A 96 15.45 9.00 -10.29
CA PHE A 96 14.70 9.35 -11.48
C PHE A 96 15.45 8.98 -12.77
N ASP A 97 16.77 9.18 -12.81
CA ASP A 97 17.61 8.76 -13.93
C ASP A 97 17.54 7.24 -14.16
N VAL A 98 17.56 6.46 -13.08
CA VAL A 98 17.37 5.01 -13.15
C VAL A 98 15.98 4.67 -13.70
N VAL A 99 14.93 5.34 -13.22
CA VAL A 99 13.57 5.14 -13.73
C VAL A 99 13.46 5.50 -15.22
N LEU A 100 14.14 6.56 -15.66
CA LEU A 100 14.19 6.97 -17.06
C LEU A 100 14.91 5.94 -17.94
N GLU A 101 15.98 5.32 -17.46
CA GLU A 101 16.65 4.23 -18.19
C GLU A 101 15.78 2.96 -18.24
N ILE A 102 15.07 2.65 -17.16
CA ILE A 102 14.12 1.54 -17.13
C ILE A 102 12.94 1.82 -18.07
N SER A 103 12.49 3.07 -18.20
CA SER A 103 11.39 3.44 -19.09
C SER A 103 11.72 3.22 -20.55
N LYS A 104 12.96 3.50 -20.96
CA LYS A 104 13.48 3.17 -22.30
C LYS A 104 13.50 1.66 -22.56
N ARG A 105 13.94 0.86 -21.56
CA ARG A 105 14.05 -0.61 -21.70
C ARG A 105 12.70 -1.32 -21.70
N LEU A 106 11.76 -0.85 -20.89
CA LEU A 106 10.45 -1.47 -20.73
C LEU A 106 9.37 -0.81 -21.59
N ASN A 107 9.69 0.29 -22.28
CA ASN A 107 8.81 1.06 -23.14
C ASN A 107 7.54 1.53 -22.41
N PHE A 108 7.69 2.44 -21.45
CA PHE A 108 6.59 3.14 -20.79
C PHE A 108 6.88 4.64 -20.69
N THR A 109 5.83 5.43 -20.43
CA THR A 109 5.94 6.87 -20.24
C THR A 109 5.88 7.18 -18.74
N PRO A 110 6.96 7.64 -18.09
CA PRO A 110 6.91 8.00 -16.67
C PRO A 110 6.06 9.27 -16.49
N LYS A 111 5.16 9.25 -15.50
CA LYS A 111 4.44 10.41 -14.99
C LYS A 111 4.81 10.59 -13.53
N SER A 112 5.48 11.68 -13.21
CA SER A 112 5.78 12.02 -11.82
C SER A 112 4.50 12.44 -11.11
N ASP A 113 4.27 11.91 -9.92
CA ASP A 113 3.20 12.33 -9.03
C ASP A 113 3.77 12.45 -7.62
N GLU A 114 3.50 13.58 -6.97
CA GLU A 114 4.00 13.80 -5.62
C GLU A 114 3.11 13.01 -4.65
N TYR A 115 3.73 12.21 -3.77
CA TYR A 115 2.97 11.55 -2.73
C TYR A 115 2.26 12.57 -1.83
N GLY A 116 0.98 12.32 -1.54
CA GLY A 116 0.23 13.13 -0.58
C GLY A 116 0.82 13.03 0.83
N ASP A 117 0.62 14.06 1.64
CA ASP A 117 1.19 14.12 3.00
C ASP A 117 0.73 12.98 3.90
N PHE A 118 -0.51 12.51 3.74
CA PHE A 118 -0.99 11.32 4.45
C PHE A 118 -0.28 10.03 4.01
N GLU A 119 0.05 9.90 2.73
CA GLU A 119 0.78 8.74 2.18
C GLU A 119 2.23 8.70 2.66
N LYS A 120 2.85 9.88 2.85
CA LYS A 120 4.13 10.05 3.54
C LYS A 120 4.04 9.59 5.00
N LEU A 121 2.94 9.91 5.69
CA LEU A 121 2.74 9.60 7.11
C LEU A 121 2.49 8.11 7.40
N PHE A 122 1.81 7.36 6.54
CA PHE A 122 1.47 5.95 6.80
C PHE A 122 2.49 4.93 6.28
N ARG A 123 3.51 5.36 5.51
CA ARG A 123 4.50 4.46 4.89
C ARG A 123 5.27 3.55 5.87
N PRO A 124 5.58 3.96 7.12
CA PRO A 124 6.28 3.09 8.08
C PRO A 124 5.39 2.37 9.10
N PHE A 125 4.07 2.65 9.18
CA PHE A 125 3.20 2.08 10.22
C PHE A 125 2.41 0.86 9.72
N THR A 126 2.95 -0.34 9.92
CA THR A 126 2.21 -1.60 9.71
C THR A 126 1.04 -1.71 10.72
N ALA A 127 0.00 -2.47 10.40
CA ALA A 127 -1.16 -2.68 11.28
C ALA A 127 -0.75 -3.17 12.69
N ASP A 128 0.39 -3.86 12.78
CA ASP A 128 0.99 -4.32 14.03
C ASP A 128 1.36 -3.16 14.96
N VAL A 129 1.84 -2.03 14.42
CA VAL A 129 2.18 -0.83 15.20
C VAL A 129 0.92 -0.15 15.72
N TRP A 130 -0.14 -0.10 14.92
CA TRP A 130 -1.43 0.43 15.35
C TRP A 130 -2.08 -0.43 16.44
N LEU A 131 -1.96 -1.75 16.36
CA LEU A 131 -2.39 -2.66 17.42
C LEU A 131 -1.57 -2.47 18.70
N ALA A 132 -0.25 -2.38 18.60
CA ALA A 132 0.62 -2.14 19.74
C ALA A 132 0.32 -0.78 20.41
N LEU A 133 0.15 0.27 19.61
CA LEU A 133 -0.19 1.61 20.08
C LEU A 133 -1.58 1.64 20.73
N GLY A 134 -2.56 0.94 20.14
CA GLY A 134 -3.89 0.76 20.72
C GLY A 134 -3.85 0.04 22.07
N ILE A 135 -3.03 -1.01 22.20
CA ILE A 135 -2.84 -1.73 23.47
C ILE A 135 -2.20 -0.82 24.52
N ILE A 136 -1.17 -0.06 24.18
CA ILE A 136 -0.50 0.86 25.12
C ILE A 136 -1.47 1.92 25.64
N ILE A 137 -2.26 2.53 24.74
CA ILE A 137 -3.27 3.52 25.12
C ILE A 137 -4.35 2.88 26.02
N LEU A 138 -4.82 1.68 25.68
CA LEU A 138 -5.82 0.98 26.48
C LEU A 138 -5.31 0.64 27.89
N LEU A 139 -4.06 0.18 27.99
CA LEU A 139 -3.43 -0.07 29.29
C LEU A 139 -3.29 1.21 30.12
N ALA A 140 -2.89 2.33 29.50
CA ALA A 140 -2.80 3.62 30.17
C ALA A 140 -4.16 4.08 30.69
N LEU A 141 -5.22 3.94 29.88
CA LEU A 141 -6.59 4.27 30.30
C LEU A 141 -7.06 3.39 31.46
N ILE A 142 -6.76 2.10 31.44
CA ILE A 142 -7.09 1.20 32.55
C ILE A 142 -6.40 1.64 33.85
N ILE A 143 -5.12 2.00 33.79
CA ILE A 143 -4.37 2.47 34.97
C ILE A 143 -5.01 3.73 35.54
N ILE A 144 -5.30 4.72 34.69
CA ILE A 144 -5.95 5.97 35.11
C ILE A 144 -7.32 5.69 35.77
N ILE A 145 -8.13 4.81 35.16
CA ILE A 145 -9.44 4.43 35.71
C ILE A 145 -9.27 3.72 37.06
N ILE A 146 -8.31 2.82 37.20
CA ILE A 146 -8.04 2.12 38.47
C ILE A 146 -7.59 3.11 39.54
N GLU A 147 -6.71 4.06 39.22
CA GLU A 147 -6.28 5.08 40.16
C GLU A 147 -7.44 5.98 40.60
N GLU A 148 -8.31 6.40 39.69
CA GLU A 148 -9.49 7.22 40.01
C GLU A 148 -10.49 6.45 40.90
N LEU A 149 -10.75 5.17 40.59
CA LEU A 149 -11.61 4.30 41.40
C LEU A 149 -10.98 3.92 42.76
N SER A 150 -9.65 3.85 42.82
CA SER A 150 -8.91 3.54 44.05
C SER A 150 -8.79 4.77 44.95
N SER A 151 -8.61 5.96 44.37
CA SER A 151 -8.53 7.23 45.07
C SER A 151 -9.79 7.50 45.87
N GLU A 152 -11.00 7.28 45.34
CA GLU A 152 -12.23 7.43 46.14
C GLU A 152 -12.30 6.43 47.31
N LYS A 153 -11.88 5.17 47.10
CA LYS A 153 -11.89 4.16 48.17
C LYS A 153 -10.84 4.45 49.23
N ILE A 154 -9.65 4.88 48.84
CA ILE A 154 -8.55 5.23 49.74
C ILE A 154 -8.85 6.54 50.47
N TYR A 155 -9.47 7.53 49.82
CA TYR A 155 -9.94 8.77 50.44
C TYR A 155 -11.01 8.48 51.50
N ASN A 156 -12.02 7.67 51.18
CA ASN A 156 -13.07 7.25 52.11
C ASN A 156 -12.52 6.35 53.24
N PHE A 157 -11.45 5.60 52.98
CA PHE A 157 -10.75 4.79 53.97
C PHE A 157 -9.82 5.60 54.90
N LEU A 158 -9.05 6.57 54.38
CA LEU A 158 -8.06 7.35 55.13
C LEU A 158 -8.69 8.49 55.95
N ILE A 159 -9.69 9.18 55.41
CA ILE A 159 -10.34 10.31 56.10
C ILE A 159 -11.58 9.85 56.88
N GLY A 160 -12.13 8.67 56.55
CA GLY A 160 -13.28 8.08 57.22
C GLY A 160 -14.58 8.84 56.91
N ASP A 161 -15.61 8.10 56.50
CA ASP A 161 -16.91 8.61 56.04
C ASP A 161 -17.70 9.49 57.04
N LYS A 162 -17.19 9.73 58.26
CA LYS A 162 -17.98 10.31 59.38
C LYS A 162 -17.24 11.27 60.32
N ILE A 163 -16.22 11.98 59.88
CA ILE A 163 -15.67 13.07 60.72
C ILE A 163 -16.49 14.35 60.50
N ARG A 164 -17.50 14.57 61.36
CA ARG A 164 -18.13 15.88 61.52
C ARG A 164 -17.10 16.84 62.14
N LEU A 165 -16.63 17.81 61.36
CA LEU A 165 -15.79 18.89 61.91
C LEU A 165 -16.59 19.64 63.00
N PRO A 166 -16.04 19.81 64.22
CA PRO A 166 -16.74 20.55 65.26
C PRO A 166 -16.89 22.01 64.82
N LYS A 167 -18.14 22.49 64.79
CA LYS A 167 -18.46 23.87 64.48
C LYS A 167 -17.92 24.75 65.62
N ARG A 168 -16.85 25.51 65.33
CA ARG A 168 -16.27 26.51 66.24
C ARG A 168 -17.38 27.50 66.61
N ARG A 169 -17.82 27.49 67.87
CA ARG A 169 -18.79 28.46 68.41
C ARG A 169 -18.00 29.66 68.93
N ASN A 170 -18.43 30.85 68.52
CA ASN A 170 -17.91 32.15 68.99
C ASN A 170 -17.84 32.22 70.51
#